data_AF-A0A820MHH0-F1
#
_entry.id   AF-A0A820MHH0-F1
#
_cell.length_a   1.000
_cell.length_b   1.000
_cell.length_c   1.000
_cell.angle_alpha   90.00
_cell.angle_beta   90.00
_cell.angle_gamma   90.00
#
_symmetry.space_group_name_H-M   'P 1'
#
loop_
_entity.id
_entity.type
_entity.pdbx_description
1 polymer ?
#
loop_
_entity_poly.entity_id
_entity_poly.type
_entity_poly.pdbx_seq_one_letter_code
_entity_poly.pdbx_strand_id
1 'polypeptide(L)'
;NSIIVMIEAQIQYITQALLYMNENNAQSLDVKQDVNDRYNDNIQSKLKKTVWQSGGCRSWYQNANGRNTAIWPGFTWVYILLMKNFDSKSYNIQ
;
A
#
# COMPACT_ATOMS: atom_id res chain seq x y z
N ASN A 1 -13.46 -4.37 -6.17
CA ASN A 1 -12.83 -3.53 -5.13
C ASN A 1 -13.44 -2.15 -5.17
N SER A 2 -14.01 -1.65 -4.07
CA SER A 2 -14.49 -0.26 -3.99
C SER A 2 -13.34 0.67 -3.62
N ILE A 3 -13.05 1.66 -4.46
CA ILE A 3 -11.97 2.63 -4.20
C ILE A 3 -12.33 3.53 -3.02
N ILE A 4 -13.61 3.90 -2.86
CA ILE A 4 -14.06 4.77 -1.77
C ILE A 4 -13.75 4.11 -0.42
N VAL A 5 -14.09 2.84 -0.27
CA VAL A 5 -13.80 2.06 0.95
C VAL A 5 -12.29 1.94 1.21
N MET A 6 -11.48 1.83 0.15
CA MET A 6 -10.02 1.79 0.29
C MET A 6 -9.44 3.15 0.72
N ILE A 7 -9.98 4.25 0.19
CA ILE A 7 -9.61 5.62 0.59
C ILE A 7 -9.99 5.88 2.04
N GLU A 8 -11.18 5.49 2.47
CA GLU A 8 -11.62 5.62 3.88
C GLU A 8 -10.67 4.88 4.83
N ALA A 9 -10.26 3.66 4.48
CA ALA A 9 -9.27 2.91 5.25
C ALA A 9 -7.89 3.59 5.29
N GLN A 10 -7.45 4.19 4.17
CA GLN A 10 -6.20 4.97 4.13
C GLN A 10 -6.28 6.22 5.01
N ILE A 11 -7.39 6.95 4.96
CA ILE A 11 -7.62 8.14 5.80
C ILE A 11 -7.52 7.75 7.28
N GLN A 12 -8.16 6.65 7.69
CA GLN A 12 -8.08 6.15 9.05
C GLN A 12 -6.63 5.84 9.48
N TYR A 13 -5.84 5.20 8.62
CA TYR A 13 -4.43 4.89 8.90
C TYR A 13 -3.59 6.18 9.03
N ILE A 14 -3.78 7.14 8.12
CA ILE A 14 -3.06 8.42 8.12
C ILE A 14 -3.41 9.25 9.36
N THR A 15 -4.69 9.31 9.75
CA THR A 15 -5.10 10.01 10.98
C THR A 15 -4.41 9.42 12.21
N GLN A 16 -4.32 8.09 12.33
CA GLN A 16 -3.59 7.45 13.42
C GLN A 16 -2.09 7.79 13.40
N ALA A 17 -1.47 7.81 12.21
CA ALA A 17 -0.07 8.21 12.05
C ALA A 17 0.17 9.65 12.51
N LEU A 18 -0.72 10.59 12.14
CA LEU A 18 -0.63 11.99 12.53
C LEU A 18 -0.82 12.19 14.04
N LEU A 19 -1.78 11.48 14.65
CA LEU A 19 -1.96 11.48 16.10
C LEU A 19 -0.72 10.96 16.82
N TYR A 20 -0.14 9.85 16.33
CA TYR A 20 1.10 9.30 16.86
C TYR A 20 2.26 10.31 16.77
N MET A 21 2.41 11.00 15.63
CA MET A 21 3.45 12.04 15.48
C MET A 21 3.27 13.16 16.50
N ASN A 22 2.03 13.64 16.67
CA ASN A 22 1.70 14.70 17.63
C ASN A 22 1.99 14.26 19.08
N GLU A 23 1.63 13.04 19.46
CA GLU A 23 1.87 12.50 20.82
C GLU A 23 3.37 12.30 21.11
N ASN A 24 4.17 12.00 20.10
CA ASN A 24 5.60 11.70 20.26
C ASN A 24 6.53 12.86 19.86
N ASN A 25 5.98 14.03 19.53
CA ASN A 25 6.73 15.18 18.98
C ASN A 25 7.60 14.80 17.75
N ALA A 26 7.15 13.85 16.95
CA ALA A 26 7.85 13.44 15.73
C ALA A 26 7.60 14.47 14.62
N GLN A 27 8.67 14.91 13.97
CA GLN A 27 8.67 15.81 12.82
C GLN A 27 8.45 15.08 11.50
N SER A 28 8.84 13.80 11.41
CA SER A 28 8.68 13.02 10.19
C SER A 28 8.46 11.52 10.44
N LEU A 29 7.80 10.89 9.47
CA LEU A 29 7.67 9.45 9.35
C LEU A 29 8.16 9.05 7.95
N ASP A 30 9.25 8.29 7.89
CA ASP A 30 9.80 7.77 6.64
C ASP A 30 9.73 6.24 6.64
N VAL A 31 9.21 5.64 5.58
CA VAL A 31 9.05 4.17 5.53
C VAL A 31 10.42 3.53 5.40
N LYS A 32 10.70 2.51 6.21
CA LYS A 32 11.94 1.74 6.09
C LYS A 32 12.04 1.07 4.72
N GLN A 33 13.18 1.24 4.06
CA GLN A 33 13.42 0.72 2.71
C GLN A 33 13.12 -0.80 2.60
N ASP A 34 13.58 -1.61 3.56
CA ASP A 34 13.36 -3.07 3.56
C ASP A 34 11.88 -3.45 3.70
N VAL A 35 11.09 -2.63 4.39
CA VAL A 35 9.65 -2.83 4.55
C VAL A 35 8.95 -2.55 3.23
N ASN A 36 9.28 -1.42 2.59
CA ASN A 36 8.72 -1.05 1.30
C ASN A 36 9.07 -2.09 0.21
N ASP A 37 10.33 -2.52 0.15
CA ASP A 37 10.78 -3.50 -0.84
C ASP A 37 10.07 -4.84 -0.67
N ARG A 38 10.00 -5.37 0.55
CA ARG A 38 9.28 -6.61 0.86
C ARG A 38 7.79 -6.51 0.52
N TYR A 39 7.16 -5.37 0.81
CA TYR A 39 5.76 -5.14 0.46
C TYR A 39 5.56 -5.10 -1.06
N ASN A 40 6.39 -4.35 -1.77
CA ASN A 40 6.33 -4.23 -3.22
C ASN A 40 6.55 -5.59 -3.91
N ASP A 41 7.55 -6.37 -3.50
CA ASP A 41 7.84 -7.68 -4.06
C ASP A 41 6.66 -8.66 -3.89
N ASN A 42 6.04 -8.66 -2.70
CA ASN A 42 4.84 -9.45 -2.44
C ASN A 42 3.68 -9.03 -3.35
N ILE A 43 3.47 -7.73 -3.53
CA ILE A 43 2.38 -7.20 -4.38
C ILE A 43 2.61 -7.51 -5.85
N GLN A 44 3.82 -7.32 -6.35
CA GLN A 44 4.16 -7.65 -7.74
C GLN A 44 4.04 -9.16 -8.00
N SER A 45 4.44 -10.00 -7.04
CA SER A 45 4.27 -11.46 -7.13
C SER A 45 2.79 -11.87 -7.23
N LYS A 46 1.91 -11.21 -6.46
CA LYS A 46 0.46 -11.43 -6.54
C LYS A 46 -0.13 -10.95 -7.87
N LEU A 47 0.29 -9.77 -8.34
CA LEU A 47 -0.18 -9.18 -9.60
C LEU A 47 0.12 -10.10 -10.80
N LYS A 48 1.27 -10.79 -10.82
CA LYS A 48 1.65 -11.75 -11.88
C LYS A 48 0.64 -12.86 -12.11
N LYS A 49 -0.17 -13.20 -11.10
CA LYS A 49 -1.19 -14.25 -11.17
C LYS A 49 -2.56 -13.73 -11.61
N THR A 50 -2.71 -12.42 -11.81
CA THR A 50 -3.99 -11.79 -12.15
C THR A 50 -4.14 -11.59 -13.66
N VAL A 51 -5.37 -11.54 -14.15
CA VAL A 51 -5.69 -11.21 -15.55
C VAL A 51 -5.20 -9.82 -15.99
N TRP A 52 -4.88 -8.95 -15.04
CA TRP A 52 -4.35 -7.61 -15.31
C TRP A 52 -2.87 -7.62 -15.74
N GLN A 53 -2.21 -8.76 -15.57
CA GLN A 53 -0.83 -9.02 -15.99
C GLN A 53 -0.72 -10.28 -16.89
N SER A 54 -1.66 -11.21 -16.77
CA SER A 54 -1.78 -12.41 -17.60
C SER A 54 -2.69 -12.15 -18.80
N GLY A 55 -2.14 -12.03 -20.01
CA GLY A 55 -2.96 -11.86 -21.22
C GLY A 55 -2.26 -11.29 -22.46
N GLY A 56 -0.96 -10.94 -22.41
CA GLY A 56 -0.18 -10.50 -23.58
C GLY A 56 -0.50 -9.10 -24.11
N CYS A 57 -1.69 -8.56 -23.84
CA CYS A 57 -2.06 -7.17 -24.13
C CYS A 57 -1.58 -6.24 -23.00
N ARG A 58 -0.83 -5.19 -23.36
CA ARG A 58 -0.49 -4.10 -22.43
C ARG A 58 -1.78 -3.46 -21.91
N SER A 59 -2.09 -3.69 -20.64
CA SER A 59 -3.24 -3.06 -19.99
C SER A 59 -2.89 -1.62 -19.60
N TRP A 60 -3.90 -0.75 -19.52
CA TRP A 60 -3.73 0.65 -19.10
C TRP A 60 -3.04 0.80 -17.72
N TYR A 61 -3.11 -0.24 -16.88
CA TYR A 61 -2.50 -0.27 -15.55
C TYR A 61 -0.99 -0.59 -15.55
N GLN A 62 -0.43 -1.01 -16.69
CA GLN A 62 0.99 -1.30 -16.81
C GLN A 62 1.75 -0.04 -17.21
N ASN A 63 2.87 0.21 -16.53
CA ASN A 63 3.82 1.22 -16.97
C ASN A 63 4.63 0.75 -18.20
N ALA A 64 5.51 1.61 -18.72
CA ALA A 64 6.37 1.28 -19.87
C ALA A 64 7.21 0.00 -19.69
N ASN A 65 7.51 -0.38 -18.44
CA ASN A 65 8.27 -1.56 -18.06
C ASN A 65 7.38 -2.80 -17.80
N GLY A 66 6.08 -2.73 -18.10
CA GLY A 66 5.14 -3.83 -17.91
C GLY A 66 4.77 -4.12 -16.44
N ARG A 67 5.20 -3.24 -15.51
CA ARG A 67 4.85 -3.36 -14.08
C ARG A 67 3.51 -2.69 -13.83
N ASN A 68 2.65 -3.37 -13.10
CA ASN A 68 1.41 -2.78 -12.64
C ASN A 68 1.66 -2.05 -11.32
N THR A 69 1.49 -0.73 -11.35
CA THR A 69 1.66 0.16 -10.20
C THR A 69 0.35 0.80 -9.76
N ALA A 70 -0.74 0.53 -10.47
CA ALA A 70 -1.98 1.28 -10.36
C ALA A 70 -3.06 0.58 -9.54
N ILE A 71 -3.00 -0.75 -9.39
CA ILE A 71 -4.06 -1.52 -8.72
C ILE A 71 -3.56 -2.45 -7.62
N TRP A 72 -4.43 -2.64 -6.62
CA TRP A 72 -4.28 -3.64 -5.57
C TRP A 72 -4.78 -5.01 -6.05
N PRO A 73 -3.98 -6.09 -5.95
CA PRO A 73 -4.34 -7.42 -6.47
C PRO A 73 -5.25 -8.25 -5.53
N GLY A 74 -5.47 -7.80 -4.30
CA GLY A 74 -6.23 -8.55 -3.30
C GLY A 74 -7.69 -8.14 -3.18
N PHE A 75 -8.38 -8.75 -2.22
CA PHE A 75 -9.74 -8.35 -1.85
C PHE A 75 -9.72 -7.05 -1.02
N THR A 76 -10.75 -6.21 -1.17
CA THR A 76 -10.91 -4.97 -0.38
C THR A 76 -10.89 -5.22 1.13
N TRP A 77 -11.52 -6.28 1.64
CA TRP A 77 -11.52 -6.56 3.09
C TRP A 77 -10.11 -6.85 3.65
N VAL A 78 -9.24 -7.50 2.87
CA VAL A 78 -7.83 -7.70 3.25
C VAL A 78 -7.11 -6.35 3.33
N TYR A 79 -7.40 -5.45 2.40
CA TYR A 79 -6.84 -4.09 2.41
C TYR A 79 -7.27 -3.30 3.64
N ILE A 80 -8.56 -3.35 3.99
CA ILE A 80 -9.10 -2.73 5.22
C ILE A 80 -8.35 -3.26 6.45
N LEU A 81 -8.13 -4.57 6.53
CA LEU A 81 -7.41 -5.17 7.66
C LEU A 81 -5.95 -4.70 7.74
N LEU A 82 -5.27 -4.54 6.60
CA LEU A 82 -3.90 -4.02 6.56
C LEU A 82 -3.82 -2.55 7.02
N MET A 83 -4.84 -1.75 6.75
CA MET A 83 -4.92 -0.34 7.11
C MET A 83 -5.54 -0.10 8.50
N LYS A 84 -5.96 -1.16 9.21
CA LYS A 84 -6.75 -1.05 10.44
C LYS A 84 -6.02 -0.29 11.55
N ASN A 85 -4.73 -0.58 11.75
CA ASN A 85 -3.92 0.02 12.81
C ASN A 85 -2.64 0.60 12.22
N PHE A 86 -2.26 1.80 12.64
CA PHE A 86 -0.96 2.37 12.30
C PHE A 86 0.18 1.51 12.85
N ASP A 87 1.13 1.13 12.00
CA ASP A 87 2.32 0.36 12.38
C ASP A 87 3.55 1.26 12.43
N SER A 88 3.84 1.85 13.60
CA SER A 88 5.01 2.71 13.80
C SER A 88 6.34 1.97 13.59
N LYS A 89 6.38 0.64 13.75
CA LYS A 89 7.63 -0.14 13.62
C LYS A 89 8.15 -0.19 12.19
N SER A 90 7.29 0.07 11.22
CA SER A 90 7.62 0.11 9.80
C SER A 90 8.29 1.42 9.36
N TYR A 91 8.42 2.40 10.26
CA TYR A 91 8.92 3.75 9.94
C TYR A 91 10.20 4.07 10.71
N ASN A 92 11.05 4.88 10.08
CA ASN A 92 12.03 5.72 10.75
C ASN A 92 11.30 6.98 11.26
N ILE A 93 11.45 7.27 12.54
CA ILE A 93 10.71 8.35 13.23
C ILE A 93 11.75 9.36 13.71
N GLN A 94 11.61 10.60 13.28
CA GLN A 94 12.49 11.73 13.65
C GLN A 94 11.65 12.89 14.15
#